data_AF-A0A842RF71-F1
#
_entry.id   AF-A0A842RF71-F1
#
_cell.length_a   1.000
_cell.length_b   1.000
_cell.length_c   1.000
_cell.angle_alpha   90.00
_cell.angle_beta   90.00
_cell.angle_gamma   90.00
#
_symmetry.space_group_name_H-M   'P 1'
#
loop_
_entity.id
_entity.type
_entity.pdbx_description
1 polymer ?
#
loop_
_entity_poly.entity_id
_entity_poly.type
_entity_poly.pdbx_seq_one_letter_code
_entity_poly.pdbx_strand_id
1 'polypeptide(L)'
;MASIRLKVDKNGIIIPRELLEKYGFKEDDLIEIEIEKNEIVLKLDKKQVDVRKYLKKHRENLAKLGIEGSKSGELKGSSMEMEFENDEQE
;
A
#
# COMPACT_ATOMS: atom_id res chain seq x y z
N MET A 1 -4.30 -2.04 -29.22
CA MET A 1 -5.14 -0.97 -28.63
C MET A 1 -6.59 -1.27 -28.95
N ALA A 2 -7.46 -1.28 -27.94
CA ALA A 2 -8.90 -1.42 -28.13
C ALA A 2 -9.57 -0.22 -27.47
N SER A 3 -10.50 0.43 -28.18
CA SER A 3 -11.23 1.60 -27.69
C SER A 3 -12.72 1.31 -27.67
N ILE A 4 -13.36 1.54 -26.54
CA ILE A 4 -14.82 1.53 -26.41
C ILE A 4 -15.28 2.99 -26.30
N ARG A 5 -16.35 3.33 -27.01
CA ARG A 5 -17.04 4.63 -26.84
C ARG A 5 -18.24 4.41 -25.96
N LEU A 6 -18.32 5.16 -24.87
CA LEU A 6 -19.45 5.16 -23.97
C LEU A 6 -20.19 6.49 -24.10
N LYS A 7 -21.51 6.44 -23.98
CA LYS A 7 -22.33 7.64 -23.90
C LYS A 7 -22.36 8.12 -22.46
N VAL A 8 -22.33 9.45 -22.28
CA VAL A 8 -22.60 10.07 -20.98
C VAL A 8 -24.11 10.23 -20.83
N ASP A 9 -24.66 9.62 -19.80
CA ASP A 9 -26.06 9.79 -19.42
C ASP A 9 -26.19 10.77 -18.24
N LYS A 10 -27.43 11.03 -17.80
CA LYS A 10 -27.74 11.98 -16.70
C LYS A 10 -27.03 11.64 -15.39
N ASN A 11 -26.71 10.36 -15.20
CA ASN A 11 -26.04 9.82 -14.01
C ASN A 11 -24.52 9.71 -14.19
N GLY A 12 -23.98 10.11 -15.35
CA GLY A 12 -22.56 9.99 -15.69
C GLY A 12 -22.25 8.90 -16.72
N ILE A 13 -21.05 8.34 -16.64
CA ILE A 13 -20.55 7.29 -17.54
C ILE A 13 -20.70 5.93 -16.85
N ILE A 14 -21.34 4.98 -17.53
CA ILE A 14 -21.46 3.59 -17.05
C ILE A 14 -20.36 2.75 -17.69
N ILE A 15 -19.44 2.25 -16.87
CA ILE A 15 -18.38 1.34 -17.31
C ILE A 15 -18.91 -0.10 -17.28
N PRO A 16 -18.85 -0.86 -18.39
CA PRO A 16 -19.23 -2.28 -18.43
C PRO A 16 -18.55 -3.11 -17.35
N ARG A 17 -19.30 -4.04 -16.74
CA ARG A 17 -18.81 -4.92 -15.67
C ARG A 17 -17.60 -5.74 -16.09
N GLU A 18 -17.52 -6.19 -17.33
CA GLU A 18 -16.38 -6.98 -17.80
C GLU A 18 -15.07 -6.18 -17.79
N LEU A 19 -15.13 -4.86 -18.01
CA LEU A 19 -13.96 -3.99 -17.91
C LEU A 19 -13.55 -3.82 -16.44
N LEU A 20 -14.51 -3.55 -15.56
CA LEU A 20 -14.25 -3.41 -14.12
C LEU A 20 -13.57 -4.66 -13.56
N GLU A 21 -14.10 -5.86 -13.84
CA GLU A 21 -13.53 -7.12 -13.38
C GLU A 21 -12.12 -7.37 -13.96
N LYS A 22 -11.92 -7.08 -15.25
CA LYS A 22 -10.61 -7.24 -15.90
C LYS A 22 -9.52 -6.36 -15.29
N TYR A 23 -9.88 -5.15 -14.86
CA TYR A 23 -8.96 -4.22 -14.21
C TYR A 23 -8.93 -4.36 -12.68
N GLY A 24 -9.67 -5.32 -12.12
CA GLY A 24 -9.62 -5.70 -10.71
C GLY A 24 -10.47 -4.85 -9.78
N PHE A 25 -11.44 -4.11 -10.30
CA PHE A 25 -12.45 -3.40 -9.51
C PHE A 25 -13.49 -4.39 -8.96
N LYS A 26 -13.86 -4.22 -7.69
CA LYS A 26 -14.89 -4.96 -6.98
C LYS A 26 -15.97 -4.02 -6.47
N GLU A 27 -17.12 -4.60 -6.11
CA GLU A 27 -18.14 -3.87 -5.37
C GLU A 27 -17.54 -3.30 -4.07
N ASP A 28 -17.93 -2.07 -3.73
CA ASP A 28 -17.42 -1.27 -2.60
C ASP A 28 -15.95 -0.82 -2.69
N ASP A 29 -15.26 -1.04 -3.82
CA ASP A 29 -13.93 -0.46 -4.04
C ASP A 29 -14.03 1.08 -4.16
N LEU A 30 -13.11 1.76 -3.50
CA LEU A 30 -12.91 3.19 -3.69
C LEU A 30 -12.14 3.43 -5.00
N ILE A 31 -12.59 4.41 -5.77
CA ILE A 31 -11.98 4.80 -7.03
C ILE A 31 -11.42 6.21 -6.87
N GLU A 32 -10.15 6.38 -7.18
CA GLU A 32 -9.49 7.66 -7.28
C GLU A 32 -9.63 8.19 -8.71
N ILE A 33 -10.08 9.43 -8.84
CA ILE A 33 -10.25 10.12 -10.12
C ILE A 33 -9.20 11.21 -10.22
N GLU A 34 -8.25 11.05 -11.13
CA GLU A 34 -7.28 12.09 -11.47
C GLU A 34 -7.78 12.85 -12.70
N ILE A 35 -7.86 14.17 -12.58
CA ILE A 35 -8.26 15.06 -13.67
C ILE A 35 -6.98 15.66 -14.26
N GLU A 36 -6.63 15.24 -15.47
CA GLU A 36 -5.57 15.86 -16.26
C GLU A 36 -6.16 16.86 -17.27
N LYS A 37 -5.31 17.58 -18.01
CA LYS A 37 -5.73 18.68 -18.89
C LYS A 37 -6.82 18.29 -19.90
N ASN A 38 -6.75 17.07 -20.45
CA ASN A 38 -7.67 16.58 -21.48
C ASN A 38 -8.26 15.19 -21.16
N GLU A 39 -7.89 14.58 -20.04
CA GLU A 39 -8.19 13.17 -19.76
C GLU A 39 -8.60 12.98 -18.30
N ILE A 40 -9.48 12.01 -18.07
CA ILE A 40 -9.87 11.56 -16.73
C ILE A 40 -9.28 10.16 -16.54
N VAL A 41 -8.41 10.01 -15.56
CA VAL A 41 -7.77 8.74 -15.23
C VAL A 41 -8.45 8.16 -13.99
N LEU A 42 -9.00 6.95 -14.14
CA LEU A 42 -9.60 6.20 -13.04
C LEU A 42 -8.58 5.20 -12.50
N LYS A 43 -8.23 5.33 -11.21
CA LYS A 43 -7.33 4.42 -10.52
C LYS A 43 -8.08 3.73 -9.39
N LEU A 44 -7.74 2.46 -9.18
CA LEU A 44 -8.17 1.76 -7.97
C LEU A 44 -7.51 2.42 -6.77
N ASP A 45 -8.29 2.85 -5.78
CA ASP A 45 -7.72 3.43 -4.57
C ASP A 45 -7.11 2.30 -3.72
N LYS A 46 -5.79 2.13 -3.83
CA LYS A 46 -5.02 1.15 -3.06
C LYS A 46 -4.72 1.63 -1.63
N LYS A 47 -5.29 2.76 -1.16
CA LYS A 47 -4.98 3.32 0.16
C LYS A 47 -5.35 2.43 1.34
N GLN A 48 -6.15 1.39 1.14
CA GLN A 48 -6.07 0.26 2.05
C GLN A 48 -4.78 -0.51 1.75
N VAL A 49 -3.66 0.01 2.28
CA VAL A 49 -2.51 -0.83 2.57
C VAL A 49 -3.07 -1.99 3.35
N ASP A 50 -3.12 -3.17 2.74
CA ASP A 50 -3.47 -4.39 3.43
C ASP A 50 -2.39 -4.61 4.48
N VAL A 51 -2.62 -4.05 5.67
CA VAL A 51 -1.68 -4.03 6.78
C VAL A 51 -1.23 -5.47 7.07
N ARG A 52 -2.11 -6.46 6.85
CA ARG A 52 -1.75 -7.87 6.99
C ARG A 52 -0.74 -8.29 5.93
N LYS A 53 -0.90 -7.89 4.68
CA LYS A 53 0.06 -8.19 3.61
C LYS A 53 1.41 -7.51 3.83
N TYR A 54 1.40 -6.26 4.32
CA TYR A 54 2.62 -5.56 4.70
C TYR A 54 3.33 -6.26 5.87
N LEU A 55 2.61 -6.56 6.95
CA LEU A 55 3.13 -7.26 8.12
C LEU A 55 3.64 -8.66 7.78
N LYS A 56 2.93 -9.39 6.90
CA LYS A 56 3.35 -10.71 6.43
C LYS A 56 4.67 -10.63 5.67
N LYS A 57 4.77 -9.71 4.70
CA LYS A 57 5.99 -9.50 3.92
C LYS A 57 7.16 -9.05 4.80
N HIS A 58 6.89 -8.21 5.81
CA HIS A 58 7.89 -7.79 6.77
C HIS A 58 8.42 -8.97 7.60
N ARG A 59 7.54 -9.83 8.14
CA ARG A 59 7.95 -11.05 8.85
C ARG A 59 8.74 -12.01 7.98
N GLU A 60 8.31 -12.21 6.73
CA GLU A 60 9.03 -13.06 5.77
C GLU A 60 10.44 -12.52 5.47
N ASN A 61 10.61 -11.21 5.37
CA ASN A 61 11.91 -10.59 5.17
C ASN A 61 12.82 -10.75 6.40
N LEU A 62 12.29 -10.56 7.61
CA LEU A 62 13.05 -10.80 8.85
C LEU A 62 13.49 -12.27 8.97
N ALA A 63 12.59 -13.21 8.67
CA ALA A 63 12.89 -14.63 8.68
C ALA A 63 13.99 -15.01 7.67
N LYS A 64 13.96 -14.44 6.46
CA LYS A 64 15.02 -14.65 5.44
C LYS A 64 16.38 -14.11 5.86
N LEU A 65 16.41 -13.05 6.66
CA LEU A 65 17.63 -12.48 7.20
C LEU A 65 18.13 -13.22 8.45
N GLY A 66 17.43 -14.29 8.88
CA GLY A 66 17.77 -15.05 10.08
C GLY A 66 17.54 -14.27 11.37
N ILE A 67 16.79 -13.16 11.30
CA ILE A 67 16.47 -12.33 12.45
C ILE A 67 15.26 -12.96 13.13
N GLU A 68 15.49 -13.75 14.18
CA GLU A 68 14.43 -14.08 15.13
C GLU A 68 13.97 -12.76 15.77
N GLY A 69 12.67 -12.48 15.66
CA GLY A 69 12.12 -11.25 16.23
C GLY A 69 12.47 -11.16 17.72
N SER A 70 12.88 -9.98 18.16
CA SER A 70 13.34 -9.78 19.53
C SER A 70 12.29 -10.27 20.53
N LYS A 71 12.71 -11.11 21.48
CA LYS A 71 11.80 -11.58 22.53
C LYS A 71 11.33 -10.40 23.38
N SER A 72 10.07 -10.43 23.82
CA SER A 72 9.55 -9.42 24.74
C SER A 72 10.47 -9.30 25.95
N GLY A 73 11.10 -8.14 26.12
CA GLY A 73 12.06 -7.87 27.20
C GLY A 73 13.53 -7.96 26.82
N GLU A 74 13.91 -8.27 25.58
CA GLU A 74 15.33 -8.22 25.15
C GLU A 74 15.92 -6.82 25.23
N LEU A 75 15.11 -5.79 24.97
CA LEU A 75 15.51 -4.39 25.12
C LEU A 75 15.42 -3.90 26.58
N LYS A 76 15.08 -4.78 27.53
CA LYS A 76 14.96 -4.42 28.96
C LYS A 76 16.36 -4.30 29.56
N GLY A 77 16.93 -3.10 29.48
CA GLY A 77 18.25 -2.77 30.00
C GLY A 77 19.24 -2.27 28.94
N SER A 78 18.90 -2.34 27.65
CA SER A 78 19.64 -1.66 26.60
C SER A 78 19.21 -0.19 26.54
N SER A 79 19.90 0.68 27.29
CA SER A 79 19.79 2.13 27.08
C SER A 79 20.71 2.51 25.92
N MET A 80 20.17 3.14 24.88
CA MET A 80 20.98 3.76 23.80
C MET A 80 21.91 4.85 24.34
N GLU A 81 21.72 5.32 25.58
CA GLU A 81 22.59 6.30 26.23
C GLU A 81 23.99 5.75 26.51
N MET A 82 24.16 4.42 26.68
CA MET A 82 25.49 3.82 26.92
C MET A 82 26.41 3.83 25.68
N GLU A 83 25.86 4.06 24.49
CA GLU A 83 26.65 4.13 23.25
C GLU A 83 27.29 5.51 23.03
N PHE A 84 26.79 6.55 23.71
CA PHE A 84 27.30 7.93 23.59
C PHE A 84 28.23 8.34 24.74
N GLU A 85 28.28 7.59 25.86
CA GLU A 85 29.15 7.92 27.00
C GLU A 85 30.63 7.61 26.76
N ASN A 86 30.97 6.79 25.75
CA ASN A 86 32.37 6.42 25.47
C ASN A 86 33.07 7.36 24.46
N ASP A 87 32.35 8.31 23.86
CA ASP A 87 32.92 9.25 22.87
C ASP A 87 33.40 10.58 23.50
N GLU A 88 33.28 10.75 24.83
CA GLU A 88 33.72 11.97 25.53
C GLU A 88 35.05 11.82 26.31
N GLN A 89 35.84 10.77 26.03
CA GLN A 89 37.20 10.62 26.61
C GLN A 89 38.27 10.42 25.53
N GLU A 90 38.55 11.47 24.76
CA GLU A 90 39.86 11.70 24.12
C GLU A 90 40.43 13.08 24.52
#